data_AF-A0A645J6B7-F1
#
_entry.id   AF-A0A645J6B7-F1
#
_cell.length_a   1.000
_cell.length_b   1.000
_cell.length_c   1.000
_cell.angle_alpha   90.00
_cell.angle_beta   90.00
_cell.angle_gamma   90.00
#
_symmetry.space_group_name_H-M   'P 1'
#
loop_
_entity.id
_entity.type
_entity.pdbx_description
1 polymer ?
#
loop_
_entity_poly.entity_id
_entity_poly.type
_entity_poly.pdbx_seq_one_letter_code
_entity_poly.pdbx_strand_id
1 'polypeptide(L)'
;MAVHIENFATSSKLIELFDPRPGSGSSVVLVCVMAVIGVIMTAGPAVAGYNAWHGALWSRFAGFAACATSLLAFFMIPWSWLALIFAAIGTSLIWLPQAKRYFDAYDHFANPPRPAIVPKTKVAYGPAPRFR
;
A
#
# COMPACT_ATOMS: atom_id res chain seq x y z
N MET A 1 -4.46 -16.90 31.47
CA MET A 1 -5.33 -16.68 30.30
C MET A 1 -5.53 -18.04 29.65
N ALA A 2 -6.62 -18.72 30.02
CA ALA A 2 -6.87 -20.09 29.58
C ALA A 2 -7.34 -20.10 28.12
N VAL A 3 -6.76 -20.99 27.33
CA VAL A 3 -7.16 -21.24 25.95
C VAL A 3 -8.45 -22.07 25.99
N HIS A 4 -9.59 -21.43 25.75
CA HIS A 4 -10.89 -22.11 25.69
C HIS A 4 -10.99 -22.92 24.38
N ILE A 5 -10.73 -24.23 24.49
CA ILE A 5 -10.80 -25.21 23.38
C ILE A 5 -12.18 -25.24 22.70
N GLU A 6 -13.23 -24.88 23.42
CA GLU A 6 -14.61 -24.89 22.93
C GLU A 6 -14.89 -23.79 21.88
N ASN A 7 -14.08 -22.72 21.84
CA ASN A 7 -14.23 -21.61 20.89
C ASN A 7 -13.19 -21.62 19.76
N PHE A 8 -12.38 -22.67 19.65
CA PHE A 8 -11.33 -22.76 18.62
C PHE A 8 -11.91 -22.80 17.21
N ALA A 9 -13.03 -23.51 17.02
CA ALA A 9 -13.72 -23.64 15.75
C ALA A 9 -14.21 -22.30 15.18
N THR A 10 -14.53 -21.33 16.04
CA THR A 10 -15.13 -20.03 15.69
C THR A 10 -14.11 -18.88 15.68
N SER A 11 -12.82 -19.17 15.91
CA SER A 11 -11.79 -18.15 16.09
C SER A 11 -11.35 -17.50 14.77
N SER A 12 -11.62 -18.11 13.62
CA SER A 12 -11.50 -17.46 12.31
C SER A 12 -12.32 -18.23 11.27
N LYS A 13 -12.86 -17.54 10.26
CA LYS A 13 -13.61 -18.17 9.16
C LYS A 13 -12.81 -19.24 8.43
N LEU A 14 -11.48 -19.14 8.43
CA LEU A 14 -10.58 -20.17 7.89
C LEU A 14 -10.59 -21.48 8.69
N ILE A 15 -10.75 -21.43 10.02
CA ILE A 15 -10.85 -22.63 10.85
C ILE A 15 -12.25 -23.25 10.70
N GLU A 16 -13.29 -22.42 10.61
CA GLU A 16 -14.67 -22.86 10.39
C GLU A 16 -14.86 -23.55 9.03
N LEU A 17 -14.19 -23.07 7.97
CA LEU A 17 -14.33 -23.61 6.62
C LEU A 17 -13.54 -24.91 6.39
N PHE A 18 -12.42 -25.10 7.10
CA PHE A 18 -11.50 -26.22 6.87
C PHE A 18 -11.52 -27.30 7.96
N ASP A 19 -12.17 -27.05 9.11
CA ASP A 19 -12.29 -27.94 10.28
C ASP A 19 -11.01 -28.77 10.57
N PRO A 20 -9.83 -28.12 10.70
CA PRO A 20 -8.58 -28.86 10.88
C PRO A 20 -8.52 -29.47 12.28
N ARG A 21 -8.27 -30.78 12.36
CA ARG A 21 -8.06 -31.50 13.63
C ARG A 21 -7.00 -30.78 14.49
N PRO A 22 -7.30 -30.37 15.73
CA PRO A 22 -6.33 -29.66 16.57
C PRO A 22 -5.10 -30.55 16.83
N GLY A 23 -3.90 -30.03 16.51
CA GLY A 23 -2.63 -30.75 16.65
C GLY A 23 -2.13 -31.47 15.39
N SER A 24 -2.82 -31.34 14.25
CA SER A 24 -2.40 -31.87 12.95
C SER A 24 -1.45 -30.91 12.20
N GLY A 25 -0.59 -31.43 11.33
CA GLY A 25 0.26 -30.61 10.44
C GLY A 25 -0.52 -29.62 9.56
N SER A 26 -1.81 -29.89 9.31
CA SER A 26 -2.72 -28.97 8.64
C SER A 26 -2.99 -27.69 9.43
N SER A 27 -3.02 -27.73 10.78
CA SER A 27 -3.14 -26.53 11.61
C SER A 27 -1.93 -25.62 11.49
N VAL A 28 -0.72 -26.17 11.35
CA VAL A 28 0.51 -25.38 11.16
C VAL A 28 0.47 -24.63 9.84
N VAL A 29 0.09 -25.32 8.75
CA VAL A 29 -0.09 -24.70 7.44
C VAL A 29 -1.13 -23.58 7.49
N LEU A 30 -2.25 -23.80 8.18
CA LEU A 30 -3.29 -22.78 8.32
C LEU A 30 -2.77 -21.53 9.05
N VAL A 31 -2.04 -21.70 10.16
CA VAL A 31 -1.42 -20.57 10.88
C VAL A 31 -0.43 -19.81 10.00
N CYS A 32 0.39 -20.51 9.20
CA CYS A 32 1.28 -19.86 8.23
C CYS A 32 0.49 -19.05 7.19
N VAL A 33 -0.61 -19.59 6.66
CA VAL A 33 -1.50 -18.85 5.74
C VAL A 33 -2.09 -17.61 6.41
N MET A 34 -2.54 -17.73 7.67
CA MET A 34 -3.05 -16.60 8.45
C MET A 34 -1.97 -15.52 8.65
N ALA A 35 -0.73 -15.91 8.92
CA ALA A 35 0.38 -14.98 9.05
C ALA A 35 0.68 -14.26 7.73
N VAL A 36 0.68 -14.97 6.60
CA VAL A 36 0.85 -14.38 5.26
C VAL A 36 -0.27 -13.38 4.96
N ILE A 37 -1.52 -13.72 5.27
CA ILE A 37 -2.66 -12.80 5.13
C ILE A 37 -2.42 -11.53 5.96
N GLY A 38 -2.01 -11.67 7.23
CA GLY A 38 -1.71 -10.53 8.09
C GLY A 38 -0.61 -9.62 7.52
N VAL A 39 0.45 -10.21 6.94
CA VAL A 39 1.52 -9.45 6.27
C VAL A 39 0.97 -8.68 5.07
N ILE A 40 0.19 -9.33 4.22
CA ILE A 40 -0.41 -8.71 3.02
C ILE A 40 -1.33 -7.55 3.40
N MET A 41 -2.21 -7.78 4.39
CA MET A 41 -3.14 -6.77 4.92
C MET A 41 -2.43 -5.55 5.53
N THR A 42 -1.17 -5.69 5.94
CA THR A 42 -0.39 -4.59 6.53
C THR A 42 0.47 -3.89 5.47
N ALA A 43 1.12 -4.65 4.60
CA ALA A 43 2.02 -4.13 3.58
C ALA A 43 1.30 -3.24 2.56
N GLY A 44 0.10 -3.64 2.10
CA GLY A 44 -0.68 -2.87 1.13
C GLY A 44 -0.97 -1.43 1.60
N PRO A 45 -1.65 -1.25 2.74
CA PRO A 45 -1.91 0.07 3.31
C PRO A 45 -0.63 0.86 3.66
N ALA A 46 0.42 0.19 4.17
CA ALA A 46 1.68 0.85 4.51
C ALA A 46 2.38 1.44 3.28
N VAL A 47 2.46 0.67 2.19
CA VAL A 47 3.02 1.13 0.91
C VAL A 47 2.17 2.26 0.33
N ALA A 48 0.85 2.14 0.37
CA ALA A 48 -0.05 3.20 -0.11
C ALA A 48 0.12 4.50 0.69
N GLY A 49 0.21 4.41 2.02
CA GLY A 49 0.43 5.57 2.90
C GLY A 49 1.80 6.22 2.70
N TYR A 50 2.86 5.41 2.60
CA TYR A 50 4.21 5.91 2.33
C TYR A 50 4.30 6.66 1.00
N ASN A 51 3.71 6.11 -0.06
CA ASN A 51 3.70 6.76 -1.37
C ASN A 51 2.79 7.99 -1.41
N ALA A 52 1.66 7.97 -0.67
CA ALA A 52 0.79 9.13 -0.54
C ALA A 52 1.52 10.29 0.15
N TRP A 53 2.33 10.00 1.17
CA TRP A 53 3.18 10.97 1.85
C TRP A 53 4.29 11.55 0.93
N HIS A 54 4.78 10.75 -0.03
CA HIS A 54 5.75 11.19 -1.04
C HIS A 54 5.09 11.78 -2.29
N GLY A 55 3.81 12.16 -2.21
CA GLY A 55 3.12 12.86 -3.29
C GLY A 55 2.95 12.06 -4.58
N ALA A 56 3.16 10.74 -4.58
CA ALA A 56 3.06 9.94 -5.78
C ALA A 56 1.60 9.85 -6.24
N LEU A 57 1.28 10.34 -7.44
CA LEU A 57 -0.08 10.30 -8.02
C LEU A 57 -0.63 8.87 -8.13
N TRP A 58 0.24 7.87 -8.29
CA TRP A 58 -0.14 6.45 -8.31
C TRP A 58 -0.70 5.95 -6.97
N SER A 59 -0.49 6.67 -5.87
CA SER A 59 -1.07 6.35 -4.55
C SER A 59 -2.61 6.30 -4.57
N ARG A 60 -3.25 7.00 -5.54
CA ARG A 60 -4.69 6.91 -5.79
C ARG A 60 -5.15 5.51 -6.22
N PHE A 61 -4.31 4.81 -6.99
CA PHE A 61 -4.52 3.41 -7.37
C PHE A 61 -4.04 2.45 -6.27
N ALA A 62 -2.99 2.82 -5.53
CA ALA A 62 -2.53 2.05 -4.37
C ALA A 62 -3.59 1.96 -3.26
N GLY A 63 -4.46 2.96 -3.12
CA GLY A 63 -5.63 2.87 -2.22
C GLY A 63 -6.56 1.71 -2.56
N PHE A 64 -6.83 1.47 -3.86
CA PHE A 64 -7.59 0.28 -4.27
C PHE A 64 -6.88 -1.03 -3.94
N ALA A 65 -5.55 -1.07 -4.09
CA ALA A 65 -4.76 -2.23 -3.67
C ALA A 65 -4.86 -2.45 -2.15
N ALA A 66 -4.81 -1.37 -1.35
CA ALA A 66 -5.03 -1.44 0.09
C ALA A 66 -6.42 -2.00 0.43
N CYS A 67 -7.49 -1.48 -0.18
CA CYS A 67 -8.84 -2.02 -0.02
C CYS A 67 -8.94 -3.50 -0.42
N ALA A 68 -8.36 -3.88 -1.57
CA ALA A 68 -8.37 -5.26 -2.04
C ALA A 68 -7.64 -6.20 -1.07
N THR A 69 -6.48 -5.80 -0.54
CA THR A 69 -5.77 -6.57 0.48
C THR A 69 -6.55 -6.64 1.80
N SER A 70 -7.25 -5.57 2.19
CA SER A 70 -8.06 -5.57 3.41
C SER A 70 -9.32 -6.44 3.31
N LEU A 71 -9.78 -6.82 2.12
CA LEU A 71 -10.88 -7.80 1.97
C LEU A 71 -10.49 -9.18 2.53
N LEU A 72 -9.19 -9.50 2.61
CA LEU A 72 -8.71 -10.72 3.26
C LEU A 72 -9.05 -10.77 4.76
N ALA A 73 -9.43 -9.63 5.37
CA ALA A 73 -9.99 -9.57 6.72
C ALA A 73 -11.19 -10.51 6.92
N PHE A 74 -11.93 -10.80 5.85
CA PHE A 74 -13.06 -11.72 5.89
C PHE A 74 -12.68 -13.12 6.41
N PHE A 75 -11.46 -13.56 6.13
CA PHE A 75 -10.95 -14.88 6.51
C PHE A 75 -10.41 -14.96 7.95
N MET A 76 -10.26 -13.81 8.60
CA MET A 76 -9.69 -13.66 9.95
C MET A 76 -10.80 -13.65 11.01
N ILE A 77 -10.63 -12.82 12.05
CA ILE A 77 -11.60 -12.55 13.11
C ILE A 77 -12.56 -11.43 12.70
N PRO A 78 -13.77 -11.35 13.29
CA PRO A 78 -14.73 -10.28 13.02
C PRO A 78 -14.13 -8.86 13.16
N TRP A 79 -13.21 -8.65 14.10
CA TRP A 79 -12.53 -7.36 14.31
C TRP A 79 -11.58 -6.95 13.18
N SER A 80 -11.12 -7.89 12.35
CA SER A 80 -10.29 -7.57 11.19
C SER A 80 -11.04 -6.72 10.16
N TRP A 81 -12.38 -6.70 10.18
CA TRP A 81 -13.20 -5.86 9.31
C TRP A 81 -12.94 -4.36 9.51
N LEU A 82 -12.46 -3.96 10.69
CA LEU A 82 -12.05 -2.57 10.91
C LEU A 82 -10.94 -2.15 9.95
N ALA A 83 -10.03 -3.05 9.59
CA ALA A 83 -8.97 -2.76 8.62
C ALA A 83 -9.55 -2.39 7.25
N LEU A 84 -10.62 -3.05 6.82
CA LEU A 84 -11.33 -2.71 5.58
C LEU A 84 -11.99 -1.33 5.66
N ILE A 85 -12.63 -1.00 6.78
CA ILE A 85 -13.23 0.32 7.00
C ILE A 85 -12.16 1.41 6.93
N PHE A 86 -11.04 1.25 7.64
CA PHE A 86 -9.95 2.21 7.60
C PHE A 86 -9.30 2.33 6.22
N ALA A 87 -9.11 1.22 5.50
CA ALA A 87 -8.60 1.24 4.13
C ALA A 87 -9.56 1.97 3.18
N ALA A 88 -10.87 1.78 3.32
CA ALA A 88 -11.89 2.47 2.54
C ALA A 88 -11.92 3.97 2.83
N ILE A 89 -11.81 4.36 4.11
CA ILE A 89 -11.70 5.77 4.51
C ILE A 89 -10.41 6.38 3.95
N GLY A 90 -9.25 5.74 4.12
CA GLY A 90 -7.99 6.23 3.58
C GLY A 90 -8.01 6.38 2.06
N THR A 91 -8.57 5.40 1.36
CA THR A 91 -8.74 5.45 -0.10
C THR A 91 -9.64 6.59 -0.52
N SER A 92 -10.79 6.77 0.14
CA SER A 92 -11.70 7.88 -0.19
C SER A 92 -11.05 9.24 0.08
N LEU A 93 -10.31 9.39 1.19
CA LEU A 93 -9.55 10.60 1.52
C LEU A 93 -8.54 11.00 0.43
N ILE A 94 -7.83 10.03 -0.14
CA ILE A 94 -6.86 10.25 -1.24
C ILE A 94 -7.55 10.72 -2.54
N TRP A 95 -8.85 10.46 -2.69
CA TRP A 95 -9.63 10.90 -3.85
C TRP A 95 -10.26 12.29 -3.67
N LEU A 96 -10.28 12.87 -2.47
CA LEU A 96 -10.79 14.23 -2.26
C LEU A 96 -10.04 15.29 -3.08
N PRO A 97 -10.70 16.41 -3.43
CA PRO A 97 -10.08 17.50 -4.17
C PRO A 97 -8.91 18.15 -3.41
N GLN A 98 -8.91 18.12 -2.07
CA GLN A 98 -7.80 18.62 -1.25
C GLN A 98 -6.54 17.77 -1.44
N ALA A 99 -6.67 16.43 -1.46
CA ALA A 99 -5.55 15.54 -1.71
C ALA A 99 -4.99 15.73 -3.13
N LYS A 100 -5.86 15.96 -4.13
CA LYS A 100 -5.41 16.32 -5.48
C LYS A 100 -4.54 17.57 -5.50
N ARG A 101 -4.94 18.64 -4.78
CA ARG A 101 -4.12 19.87 -4.69
C ARG A 101 -2.75 19.61 -4.07
N TYR A 102 -2.69 18.77 -3.05
CA TYR A 102 -1.42 18.34 -2.45
C TYR A 102 -0.54 17.60 -3.46
N PHE A 103 -1.09 16.62 -4.18
CA PHE A 103 -0.33 15.88 -5.20
C PHE A 103 0.15 16.77 -6.34
N ASP A 104 -0.71 17.67 -6.84
CA ASP A 104 -0.36 18.60 -7.91
C ASP A 104 0.75 19.58 -7.44
N ALA A 105 0.72 20.04 -6.20
CA ALA A 105 1.77 20.88 -5.61
C ALA A 105 3.09 20.12 -5.42
N TYR A 106 3.02 18.86 -4.98
CA TYR A 106 4.20 18.02 -4.79
C TYR A 106 4.87 17.69 -6.13
N ASP A 107 4.08 17.40 -7.18
CA ASP A 107 4.62 17.17 -8.52
C ASP A 107 5.34 18.42 -9.05
N HIS A 108 4.80 19.61 -8.82
CA HIS A 108 5.47 20.85 -9.21
C HIS A 108 6.82 21.06 -8.47
N PHE A 109 6.90 20.64 -7.20
CA PHE A 109 8.13 20.69 -6.41
C PHE A 109 9.16 19.65 -6.85
N ALA A 110 8.72 18.41 -7.08
CA ALA A 110 9.58 17.28 -7.45
C ALA A 110 10.06 17.36 -8.91
N ASN A 111 9.18 17.84 -9.80
CA ASN A 111 9.43 18.00 -11.23
C ASN A 111 9.25 19.46 -11.65
N PRO A 112 10.17 20.37 -11.28
CA PRO A 112 10.09 21.74 -11.72
C PRO A 112 10.13 21.81 -13.26
N PRO A 113 9.41 22.76 -13.90
CA PRO A 113 9.42 22.94 -15.33
C PRO A 113 10.87 23.06 -15.82
N ARG A 114 11.31 22.14 -16.67
CA ARG A 114 12.67 22.22 -17.22
C ARG A 114 12.76 23.53 -18.01
N PRO A 115 13.75 24.39 -17.74
CA PRO A 115 13.97 25.56 -18.55
C PRO A 115 14.16 25.12 -20.00
N ALA A 116 13.57 25.87 -20.94
CA ALA A 116 13.70 25.57 -22.35
C ALA A 116 15.18 25.49 -22.71
N ILE A 117 15.59 24.38 -23.34
CA ILE A 117 16.95 24.25 -23.86
C ILE A 117 17.06 25.24 -25.01
N VAL A 118 17.65 26.40 -24.76
CA VAL A 118 17.93 27.40 -25.79
C VAL A 118 19.16 26.90 -26.55
N PRO A 119 19.05 26.48 -27.82
CA PRO A 119 20.21 26.08 -28.61
C PRO A 119 21.12 27.30 -28.75
N LYS A 120 22.39 27.17 -28.37
CA LYS A 120 23.36 28.26 -28.58
C LYS A 120 23.52 28.46 -30.08
N THR A 121 22.99 29.56 -30.61
CA THR A 121 23.06 29.91 -32.04
C THR A 121 24.47 30.32 -32.48
N LYS A 122 25.35 30.65 -31.53
CA LYS A 122 26.76 30.96 -31.76
C LYS A 122 27.64 30.09 -30.88
N VAL A 123 27.83 28.85 -31.30
CA VAL A 123 28.92 28.02 -30.79
C VAL A 123 30.16 28.38 -31.58
N ALA A 124 31.13 29.03 -30.93
CA ALA A 124 32.42 29.30 -31.55
C ALA A 124 33.16 27.97 -31.72
N TYR A 125 33.05 27.37 -32.90
CA TYR A 125 33.88 26.23 -33.28
C TYR A 125 35.28 26.75 -33.60
N GLY A 126 36.26 26.38 -32.77
CA GLY A 126 37.65 26.79 -32.92
C GLY A 126 38.48 26.49 -31.68
N PRO A 127 39.81 26.67 -31.73
CA PRO A 127 40.68 26.47 -30.58
C PRO A 127 40.21 27.33 -29.40
N ALA A 128 40.12 26.71 -28.22
CA ALA A 128 39.75 27.43 -27.00
C ALA A 128 40.68 28.64 -26.83
N PRO A 129 40.21 29.79 -26.29
CA PRO A 129 41.00 31.02 -26.19
C PRO A 129 42.34 30.84 -25.48
N ARG A 130 42.48 29.81 -24.64
CA ARG A 130 43.72 29.45 -23.95
C ARG A 130 44.79 28.77 -24.82
N PHE A 131 44.44 28.36 -26.04
CA PHE A 131 45.31 27.64 -26.99
C PHE A 131 45.51 28.44 -28.28
N ARG A 132 45.30 29.76 -28.20
CA ARG A 132 45.65 30.70 -29.28
C ARG A 132 47.04 31.26 -29.06
#